data_AF-A0A2D7EUE5-F1
#
_entry.id   AF-A0A2D7EUE5-F1
#
_cell.length_a   1.000
_cell.length_b   1.000
_cell.length_c   1.000
_cell.angle_alpha   90.00
_cell.angle_beta   90.00
_cell.angle_gamma   90.00
#
_symmetry.space_group_name_H-M   'P 1'
#
loop_
_entity.id
_entity.type
_entity.pdbx_description
1 polymer ?
#
loop_
_entity_poly.entity_id
_entity_poly.type
_entity_poly.pdbx_seq_one_letter_code
_entity_poly.pdbx_strand_id
1 'polypeptide(L)'
;MVEISQIKSDKHGLDGNLLEKICSVMNQNFDPDDFELPKDSGWHIRCPSEAEWKCAHEEIELNLNPRKIEILADGVSNNYRGAMMDGRPRVFRGLGPMAKHRAAIETHPTQDGVTALSSAPMDRYVEGLVARLVITPIRSPEAKIVPDNADLAANIRGELFWTFLLGVIPSFVIPIARGMGSYAIEGWANLLFGGLCAGFVTGAIWRPRRPTFSYEDGEDSLITDG
;
A
#
# COMPACT_ATOMS: atom_id res chain seq x y z
N MET A 1 0.54 -22.10 30.18
CA MET A 1 -0.45 -20.99 30.28
C MET A 1 0.31 -19.74 30.73
N VAL A 2 0.64 -18.84 29.80
CA VAL A 2 1.42 -17.62 30.08
C VAL A 2 0.54 -16.62 30.82
N GLU A 3 0.97 -16.19 32.00
CA GLU A 3 0.33 -15.09 32.74
C GLU A 3 0.64 -13.74 32.08
N ILE A 4 -0.12 -13.40 31.03
CA ILE A 4 -0.20 -12.03 30.46
C ILE A 4 -0.64 -11.01 31.53
N SER A 5 -1.14 -11.47 32.67
CA SER A 5 -1.53 -10.68 33.85
C SER A 5 -0.40 -9.84 34.47
N GLN A 6 0.88 -10.13 34.16
CA GLN A 6 2.01 -9.30 34.61
C GLN A 6 2.24 -8.05 33.75
N ILE A 7 1.65 -7.98 32.56
CA ILE A 7 1.66 -6.79 31.71
C ILE A 7 0.39 -5.98 32.00
N LYS A 8 0.27 -5.46 33.23
CA LYS A 8 -0.78 -4.48 33.54
C LYS A 8 -0.39 -3.13 32.96
N SER A 9 -1.11 -2.70 31.94
CA SER A 9 -1.16 -1.29 31.56
C SER A 9 -2.36 -0.67 32.25
N ASP A 10 -2.12 0.32 33.11
CA ASP A 10 -3.17 1.16 33.71
C ASP A 10 -3.81 2.13 32.69
N LYS A 11 -3.42 2.03 31.41
CA LYS A 11 -3.85 2.89 30.31
C LYS A 11 -4.44 2.07 29.15
N HIS A 12 -5.61 2.48 28.64
CA HIS A 12 -6.31 1.86 27.50
C HIS A 12 -5.65 2.17 26.12
N GLY A 13 -4.48 1.61 25.88
CA GLY A 13 -3.70 1.87 24.65
C GLY A 13 -2.35 1.15 24.67
N LEU A 14 -1.56 1.39 23.62
CA LEU A 14 -0.33 0.66 23.34
C LEU A 14 0.77 1.66 22.93
N ASP A 15 2.02 1.34 23.22
CA ASP A 15 3.20 1.98 22.62
C ASP A 15 4.09 0.90 21.98
N GLY A 16 5.08 1.33 21.18
CA GLY A 16 5.92 0.39 20.43
C GLY A 16 6.80 -0.49 21.30
N ASN A 17 7.34 0.04 22.41
CA ASN A 17 8.19 -0.73 23.30
C ASN A 17 7.41 -1.85 23.99
N LEU A 18 6.18 -1.55 24.42
CA LEU A 18 5.28 -2.53 25.01
C LEU A 18 4.92 -3.62 24.00
N LEU A 19 4.59 -3.25 22.77
CA LEU A 19 4.30 -4.21 21.70
C LEU A 19 5.49 -5.12 21.39
N GLU A 20 6.68 -4.55 21.25
CA GLU A 20 7.91 -5.33 21.02
C GLU A 20 8.19 -6.30 22.16
N LYS A 21 7.97 -5.87 23.41
CA LYS A 21 8.09 -6.75 24.58
C LYS A 21 7.07 -7.88 24.56
N ILE A 22 5.81 -7.60 24.22
CA ILE A 22 4.77 -8.62 24.08
C ILE A 22 5.17 -9.63 23.00
N CYS A 23 5.53 -9.17 21.80
CA CYS A 23 5.97 -10.04 20.72
C CYS A 23 7.19 -10.88 21.12
N SER A 24 8.18 -10.28 21.79
CA SER A 24 9.38 -10.99 22.25
C SER A 24 9.04 -12.11 23.23
N VAL A 25 8.22 -11.83 24.25
CA VAL A 25 7.78 -12.83 25.24
C VAL A 25 6.96 -13.94 24.57
N MET A 26 6.05 -13.58 23.65
CA MET A 26 5.23 -14.56 22.94
C MET A 26 6.10 -15.48 22.07
N ASN A 27 7.07 -14.93 21.33
CA ASN A 27 7.99 -15.73 20.52
C ASN A 27 8.89 -16.65 21.37
N GLN A 28 9.40 -16.18 22.51
CA GLN A 28 10.27 -16.98 23.38
C GLN A 28 9.55 -18.20 23.99
N ASN A 29 8.26 -18.06 24.25
CA ASN A 29 7.45 -19.10 24.88
C ASN A 29 6.54 -19.82 23.86
N PHE A 30 6.77 -19.63 22.56
CA PHE A 30 5.94 -20.22 21.54
C PHE A 30 6.28 -21.69 21.34
N ASP A 31 5.27 -22.55 21.46
CA ASP A 31 5.34 -23.96 21.10
C ASP A 31 4.39 -24.23 19.91
N PRO A 32 4.90 -24.68 18.74
CA PRO A 32 4.06 -25.07 17.61
C PRO A 32 3.01 -26.16 17.96
N ASP A 33 3.27 -27.00 18.97
CA ASP A 33 2.36 -28.07 19.38
C ASP A 33 1.04 -27.52 19.95
N ASP A 34 1.07 -26.35 20.60
CA ASP A 34 -0.11 -25.71 21.18
C ASP A 34 -1.15 -25.31 20.10
N PHE A 35 -0.74 -25.25 18.83
CA PHE A 35 -1.54 -24.79 17.70
C PHE A 35 -1.59 -25.78 16.53
N GLU A 36 -1.16 -27.03 16.74
CA GLU A 36 -1.12 -28.09 15.71
C GLU A 36 -0.30 -27.70 14.45
N LEU A 37 0.79 -26.95 14.64
CA LEU A 37 1.60 -26.43 13.55
C LEU A 37 2.79 -27.34 13.19
N PRO A 38 3.20 -27.41 11.91
CA PRO A 38 4.38 -28.16 11.47
C PRO A 38 5.67 -27.79 12.23
N LYS A 39 6.43 -28.80 12.68
CA LYS A 39 7.70 -28.63 13.41
C LYS A 39 8.93 -28.44 12.54
N ASP A 40 8.81 -28.76 11.26
CA ASP A 40 9.88 -28.61 10.26
C ASP A 40 10.09 -27.15 9.83
N SER A 41 9.18 -26.26 10.24
CA SER A 41 9.18 -24.85 9.92
C SER A 41 9.43 -24.00 11.17
N GLY A 42 10.21 -22.93 11.02
CA GLY A 42 10.30 -21.89 12.04
C GLY A 42 9.03 -21.03 12.05
N TRP A 43 8.63 -20.53 13.21
CA TRP A 43 7.43 -19.71 13.38
C TRP A 43 7.78 -18.39 14.07
N HIS A 44 7.02 -17.35 13.73
CA HIS A 44 7.18 -16.03 14.29
C HIS A 44 5.82 -15.39 14.60
N ILE A 45 5.70 -14.83 15.80
CA ILE A 45 4.53 -14.07 16.26
C ILE A 45 4.80 -12.59 16.05
N ARG A 46 3.94 -11.93 15.27
CA ARG A 46 4.01 -10.49 15.00
C ARG A 46 2.63 -9.90 14.74
N CYS A 47 2.55 -8.58 14.57
CA CYS A 47 1.35 -7.97 13.99
C CYS A 47 1.12 -8.46 12.54
N PRO A 48 -0.13 -8.49 12.05
CA PRO A 48 -0.40 -8.83 10.66
C PRO A 48 0.23 -7.80 9.71
N SER A 49 0.59 -8.23 8.51
CA SER A 49 0.83 -7.31 7.41
C SER A 49 -0.51 -6.72 6.90
N GLU A 50 -0.46 -5.65 6.12
CA GLU A 50 -1.64 -5.08 5.45
C GLU A 50 -2.34 -6.13 4.58
N ALA A 51 -1.57 -6.96 3.88
CA ALA A 51 -2.10 -8.01 3.03
C ALA A 51 -2.80 -9.11 3.83
N GLU A 52 -2.18 -9.56 4.94
CA GLU A 52 -2.77 -10.55 5.85
C GLU A 52 -4.04 -10.01 6.51
N TRP A 53 -4.01 -8.74 6.94
CA TRP A 53 -5.16 -8.06 7.54
C TRP A 53 -6.32 -7.97 6.55
N LYS A 54 -6.06 -7.54 5.31
CA LYS A 54 -7.08 -7.44 4.26
C LYS A 54 -7.67 -8.79 3.90
N CYS A 55 -6.82 -9.81 3.76
CA CYS A 55 -7.28 -11.17 3.51
C CYS A 55 -8.23 -11.64 4.63
N ALA A 56 -7.86 -11.45 5.90
CA ALA A 56 -8.74 -11.78 7.02
C ALA A 56 -10.03 -10.94 7.04
N HIS A 57 -9.95 -9.67 6.68
CA HIS A 57 -11.12 -8.80 6.61
C HIS A 57 -12.09 -9.23 5.50
N GLU A 58 -11.57 -9.65 4.34
CA GLU A 58 -12.38 -10.07 3.18
C GLU A 58 -12.94 -11.50 3.35
N GLU A 59 -12.15 -12.43 3.88
CA GLU A 59 -12.52 -13.85 3.93
C GLU A 59 -13.37 -14.22 5.16
N ILE A 60 -13.12 -13.59 6.31
CA ILE A 60 -13.77 -13.93 7.59
C ILE A 60 -14.40 -12.73 8.28
N GLU A 61 -14.59 -11.61 7.56
CA GLU A 61 -15.20 -10.38 8.05
C GLU A 61 -14.60 -9.90 9.39
N LEU A 62 -13.28 -10.05 9.51
CA LEU A 62 -12.58 -9.70 10.74
C LEU A 62 -12.55 -8.18 10.93
N ASN A 63 -13.54 -7.68 11.67
CA ASN A 63 -13.74 -6.26 11.90
C ASN A 63 -13.07 -5.77 13.20
N LEU A 64 -12.73 -4.49 13.20
CA LEU A 64 -12.29 -3.75 14.38
C LEU A 64 -13.49 -3.01 14.98
N ASN A 65 -13.50 -2.89 16.30
CA ASN A 65 -14.47 -2.02 16.97
C ASN A 65 -14.26 -0.55 16.55
N PRO A 66 -15.32 0.28 16.56
CA PRO A 66 -15.20 1.72 16.29
C PRO A 66 -14.19 2.41 17.20
N ARG A 67 -13.61 3.51 16.69
CA ARG A 67 -12.65 4.35 17.40
C ARG A 67 -11.41 3.57 17.87
N LYS A 68 -10.91 2.68 17.01
CA LYS A 68 -9.69 1.89 17.22
C LYS A 68 -8.70 2.11 16.10
N ILE A 69 -7.43 1.98 16.45
CA ILE A 69 -6.31 2.02 15.51
C ILE A 69 -5.54 0.72 15.69
N GLU A 70 -5.58 -0.18 14.72
CA GLU A 70 -4.84 -1.45 14.75
C GLU A 70 -3.48 -1.28 14.09
N ILE A 71 -2.40 -1.56 14.84
CA ILE A 71 -1.04 -1.51 14.32
C ILE A 71 -0.78 -2.72 13.41
N LEU A 72 -0.19 -2.45 12.25
CA LEU A 72 0.31 -3.48 11.33
C LEU A 72 1.82 -3.65 11.47
N ALA A 73 2.34 -4.77 10.98
CA ALA A 73 3.77 -4.98 10.89
C ALA A 73 4.44 -4.13 9.80
N ASP A 74 3.69 -3.59 8.84
CA ASP A 74 4.25 -2.81 7.74
C ASP A 74 4.84 -1.46 8.20
N GLY A 75 5.89 -1.06 7.51
CA GLY A 75 6.38 0.30 7.49
C GLY A 75 5.42 1.24 6.76
N VAL A 76 5.42 2.50 7.15
CA VAL A 76 4.58 3.53 6.51
C VAL A 76 4.96 3.70 5.04
N SER A 77 3.95 3.81 4.16
CA SER A 77 4.16 4.20 2.77
C SER A 77 2.99 4.97 2.19
N ASN A 78 3.27 5.74 1.15
CA ASN A 78 2.28 6.53 0.41
C ASN A 78 1.70 5.76 -0.80
N ASN A 79 2.27 4.62 -1.16
CA ASN A 79 1.84 3.79 -2.30
C ASN A 79 2.36 2.35 -2.17
N TYR A 80 1.99 1.46 -3.10
CA TYR A 80 2.43 0.06 -3.10
C TYR A 80 3.81 -0.20 -3.72
N ARG A 81 4.55 0.82 -4.18
CA ARG A 81 5.90 0.62 -4.74
C ARG A 81 6.84 0.13 -3.64
N GLY A 82 7.64 -0.88 -3.88
CA GLY A 82 8.48 -1.51 -2.86
C GLY A 82 7.71 -2.34 -1.83
N ALA A 83 6.41 -2.58 -2.02
CA ALA A 83 5.67 -3.54 -1.21
C ALA A 83 6.06 -4.98 -1.57
N MET A 84 6.00 -5.88 -0.59
CA MET A 84 6.27 -7.30 -0.79
C MET A 84 5.12 -7.95 -1.57
N MET A 85 5.44 -8.80 -2.55
CA MET A 85 4.43 -9.46 -3.40
C MET A 85 3.90 -10.77 -2.83
N ASP A 86 4.50 -11.28 -1.75
CA ASP A 86 4.11 -12.53 -1.09
C ASP A 86 3.30 -12.30 0.21
N GLY A 87 2.94 -11.05 0.49
CA GLY A 87 2.16 -10.66 1.66
C GLY A 87 2.96 -10.58 2.98
N ARG A 88 4.29 -10.76 2.97
CA ARG A 88 5.09 -10.47 4.18
C ARG A 88 5.12 -8.96 4.45
N PRO A 89 5.41 -8.53 5.69
CA PRO A 89 5.39 -7.11 6.02
C PRO A 89 6.37 -6.30 5.19
N ARG A 90 5.94 -5.12 4.75
CA ARG A 90 6.81 -4.16 4.10
C ARG A 90 7.76 -3.52 5.09
N VAL A 91 9.05 -3.48 4.77
CA VAL A 91 10.05 -2.76 5.57
C VAL A 91 10.08 -1.28 5.19
N PHE A 92 10.14 -0.40 6.19
CA PHE A 92 10.38 1.02 5.96
C PHE A 92 11.84 1.27 5.57
N ARG A 93 12.08 1.85 4.39
CA ARG A 93 13.43 2.17 3.88
C ARG A 93 13.79 3.66 3.93
N GLY A 94 12.86 4.51 4.38
CA GLY A 94 13.05 5.96 4.40
C GLY A 94 13.90 6.45 5.57
N LEU A 95 14.21 7.74 5.55
CA LEU A 95 14.76 8.48 6.70
C LEU A 95 13.74 9.49 7.21
N GLY A 96 13.82 9.84 8.50
CA GLY A 96 13.01 10.90 9.10
C GLY A 96 11.97 10.41 10.10
N PRO A 97 11.00 11.26 10.47
CA PRO A 97 10.09 11.00 11.59
C PRO A 97 9.20 9.76 11.39
N MET A 98 8.91 9.40 10.13
CA MET A 98 8.12 8.21 9.79
C MET A 98 8.85 6.89 10.07
N ALA A 99 10.16 6.90 10.32
CA ALA A 99 10.89 5.69 10.72
C ALA A 99 10.41 5.12 12.06
N LYS A 100 9.80 5.96 12.91
CA LYS A 100 9.21 5.57 14.19
C LYS A 100 7.71 5.32 14.10
N HIS A 101 7.16 5.26 12.89
CA HIS A 101 5.76 4.97 12.65
C HIS A 101 5.61 3.60 11.99
N ARG A 102 4.46 2.99 12.21
CA ARG A 102 4.01 1.79 11.47
C ARG A 102 2.74 2.12 10.70
N ALA A 103 2.48 1.35 9.65
CA ALA A 103 1.17 1.36 9.04
C ALA A 103 0.13 0.90 10.07
N ALA A 104 -1.08 1.43 9.95
CA ALA A 104 -2.17 1.08 10.84
C ALA A 104 -3.50 1.08 10.10
N ILE A 105 -4.49 0.36 10.64
CA ILE A 105 -5.87 0.43 10.20
C ILE A 105 -6.67 1.20 11.23
N GLU A 106 -7.23 2.34 10.82
CA GLU A 106 -8.07 3.16 11.67
C GLU A 106 -9.54 2.95 11.34
N THR A 107 -10.37 2.78 12.36
CA THR A 107 -11.82 2.65 12.20
C THR A 107 -12.51 3.99 12.31
N HIS A 108 -13.63 4.14 11.58
CA HIS A 108 -14.50 5.29 11.73
C HIS A 108 -14.96 5.42 13.20
N PRO A 109 -15.07 6.65 13.76
CA PRO A 109 -15.41 6.82 15.17
C PRO A 109 -16.77 6.25 15.58
N THR A 110 -17.72 6.18 14.64
CA THR A 110 -19.11 5.80 14.91
C THR A 110 -19.71 4.76 13.97
N GLN A 111 -19.01 4.36 12.91
CA GLN A 111 -19.57 3.48 11.88
C GLN A 111 -18.79 2.18 11.84
N ASP A 112 -19.48 1.08 12.10
CA ASP A 112 -18.91 -0.26 12.07
C ASP A 112 -18.47 -0.64 10.64
N GLY A 113 -17.37 -1.37 10.53
CA GLY A 113 -16.84 -1.89 9.28
C GLY A 113 -16.18 -0.86 8.35
N VAL A 114 -16.22 0.44 8.68
CA VAL A 114 -15.51 1.46 7.90
C VAL A 114 -14.09 1.60 8.42
N THR A 115 -13.13 1.24 7.58
CA THR A 115 -11.70 1.28 7.89
C THR A 115 -10.91 2.08 6.87
N ALA A 116 -9.84 2.74 7.31
CA ALA A 116 -8.88 3.43 6.46
C ALA A 116 -7.45 3.05 6.83
N LEU A 117 -6.57 2.99 5.82
CA LEU A 117 -5.13 2.86 6.04
C LEU A 117 -4.59 4.20 6.57
N SER A 118 -3.90 4.15 7.69
CA SER A 118 -3.29 5.30 8.36
C SER A 118 -1.88 4.95 8.87
N SER A 119 -1.34 5.79 9.74
CA SER A 119 -0.06 5.53 10.40
C SER A 119 -0.17 5.79 11.89
N ALA A 120 0.47 4.95 12.69
CA ALA A 120 0.53 5.12 14.14
C ALA A 120 1.98 5.39 14.59
N PRO A 121 2.22 6.37 15.46
CA PRO A 121 3.53 6.56 16.08
C PRO A 121 3.80 5.43 17.07
N MET A 122 5.00 4.87 17.02
CA MET A 122 5.45 3.81 17.93
C MET A 122 6.27 4.36 19.11
N ASP A 123 6.62 5.66 19.07
CA ASP A 123 7.49 6.31 20.05
C ASP A 123 6.77 6.90 21.27
N ARG A 124 5.43 6.80 21.29
CA ARG A 124 4.59 7.34 22.36
C ARG A 124 3.35 6.47 22.52
N TYR A 125 2.75 6.57 23.69
CA TYR A 125 1.44 5.97 23.96
C TYR A 125 0.34 6.69 23.17
N VAL A 126 -0.55 5.90 22.55
CA VAL A 126 -1.74 6.40 21.86
C VAL A 126 -2.99 5.69 22.40
N GLU A 127 -3.99 6.47 22.80
CA GLU A 127 -5.27 5.94 23.25
C GLU A 127 -6.02 5.26 22.09
N GLY A 128 -6.61 4.10 22.35
CA GLY A 128 -7.37 3.36 21.33
C GLY A 128 -6.48 2.58 20.35
N LEU A 129 -5.16 2.67 20.48
CA LEU A 129 -4.22 1.83 19.75
C LEU A 129 -4.30 0.39 20.25
N VAL A 130 -4.46 -0.54 19.32
CA VAL A 130 -4.57 -1.97 19.56
C VAL A 130 -3.64 -2.73 18.63
N ALA A 131 -3.32 -3.96 18.99
CA ALA A 131 -2.58 -4.87 18.14
C ALA A 131 -3.26 -6.23 18.14
N ARG A 132 -3.35 -6.84 16.96
CA ARG A 132 -3.61 -8.26 16.79
C ARG A 132 -2.30 -8.94 16.50
N LEU A 133 -2.14 -10.16 16.99
CA LEU A 133 -0.97 -10.98 16.68
C LEU A 133 -1.37 -12.12 15.74
N VAL A 134 -0.47 -12.43 14.82
CA VAL A 134 -0.56 -13.57 13.91
C VAL A 134 0.65 -14.45 14.10
N ILE A 135 0.45 -15.76 13.91
CA ILE A 135 1.52 -16.75 13.84
C ILE A 135 1.81 -16.97 12.34
N THR A 136 3.02 -16.65 11.89
CA THR A 136 3.45 -16.83 10.50
C THR A 136 4.65 -17.77 10.45
N PRO A 137 4.79 -18.60 9.40
CA PRO A 137 6.06 -19.29 9.16
C PRO A 137 7.15 -18.27 8.85
N ILE A 138 8.38 -18.56 9.27
CA ILE A 138 9.58 -17.84 8.87
C ILE A 138 9.87 -18.24 7.41
N ARG A 139 9.91 -17.26 6.52
CA ARG A 139 10.03 -17.47 5.08
C ARG A 139 11.49 -17.33 4.63
N SER A 140 11.79 -17.86 3.44
CA SER A 140 13.07 -17.60 2.77
C SER A 140 13.28 -16.08 2.58
N PRO A 141 14.51 -15.57 2.71
CA PRO A 141 14.82 -14.16 2.44
C PRO A 141 14.53 -13.77 0.99
N GLU A 142 14.58 -14.72 0.06
CA GLU A 142 14.24 -14.49 -1.34
C GLU A 142 12.75 -14.13 -1.47
N ALA A 143 12.49 -12.98 -2.07
CA ALA A 143 11.14 -12.46 -2.25
C ALA A 143 11.11 -11.48 -3.42
N LYS A 144 9.95 -11.34 -4.06
CA LYS A 144 9.72 -10.28 -5.03
C LYS A 144 9.04 -9.07 -4.39
N ILE A 145 9.41 -7.89 -4.85
CA ILE A 145 8.79 -6.62 -4.49
C ILE A 145 8.20 -5.94 -5.72
N VAL A 146 7.18 -5.11 -5.48
CA VAL A 146 6.70 -4.18 -6.50
C VAL A 146 7.85 -3.22 -6.85
N PRO A 147 8.12 -2.94 -8.13
CA PRO A 147 9.18 -2.01 -8.53
C PRO A 147 9.11 -0.67 -7.80
N ASP A 148 10.24 -0.26 -7.24
CA ASP A 148 10.34 0.94 -6.40
C ASP A 148 10.04 2.22 -7.20
N ASN A 149 10.34 2.23 -8.49
CA ASN A 149 10.20 3.39 -9.36
C ASN A 149 9.07 3.23 -10.38
N ALA A 150 8.41 4.34 -10.66
CA ALA A 150 7.51 4.42 -11.80
C ALA A 150 8.33 4.48 -13.10
N ASP A 151 7.89 3.79 -14.15
CA ASP A 151 8.40 4.04 -15.49
C ASP A 151 7.85 5.40 -15.98
N LEU A 152 8.54 6.47 -15.59
CA LEU A 152 8.22 7.85 -15.97
C LEU A 152 8.23 8.01 -17.49
N ALA A 153 9.16 7.35 -18.18
CA ALA A 153 9.30 7.44 -19.63
C ALA A 153 8.11 6.77 -20.34
N ALA A 154 7.68 5.59 -19.92
CA ALA A 154 6.45 4.99 -20.42
C ALA A 154 5.22 5.86 -20.12
N ASN A 155 5.16 6.48 -18.94
CA ASN A 155 4.04 7.35 -18.58
C ASN A 155 3.94 8.57 -19.50
N ILE A 156 5.05 9.27 -19.73
CA ILE A 156 5.12 10.44 -20.62
C ILE A 156 4.80 10.04 -22.06
N ARG A 157 5.37 8.92 -22.57
CA ARG A 157 5.08 8.43 -23.92
C ARG A 157 3.59 8.15 -24.13
N GLY A 158 2.95 7.52 -23.14
CA GLY A 158 1.51 7.28 -23.18
C GLY A 158 0.71 8.58 -23.22
N GLU A 159 1.06 9.56 -22.38
CA GLU A 159 0.38 10.85 -22.34
C GLU A 159 0.52 11.64 -23.65
N LEU A 160 1.72 11.67 -24.23
CA LEU A 160 1.96 12.28 -25.54
C LEU A 160 1.14 11.60 -26.64
N PHE A 161 1.11 10.26 -26.66
CA PHE A 161 0.34 9.50 -27.65
C PHE A 161 -1.15 9.83 -27.59
N TRP A 162 -1.77 9.81 -26.40
CA TRP A 162 -3.20 10.07 -26.26
C TRP A 162 -3.56 11.54 -26.45
N THR A 163 -2.72 12.47 -26.00
CA THR A 163 -2.92 13.91 -26.26
C THR A 163 -2.88 14.20 -27.76
N PHE A 164 -1.98 13.54 -28.49
CA PHE A 164 -1.89 13.68 -29.92
C PHE A 164 -3.11 13.05 -30.63
N LEU A 165 -3.47 11.81 -30.28
CA LEU A 165 -4.55 11.07 -30.92
C LEU A 165 -5.95 11.64 -30.66
N LEU A 166 -6.23 12.09 -29.44
CA LEU A 166 -7.55 12.58 -29.04
C LEU A 166 -7.69 14.10 -29.10
N GLY A 167 -6.56 14.81 -29.09
CA GLY A 167 -6.53 16.27 -29.09
C GLY A 167 -6.09 16.84 -30.43
N VAL A 168 -4.83 16.61 -30.79
CA VAL A 168 -4.20 17.21 -31.97
C VAL A 168 -4.81 16.67 -33.26
N ILE A 169 -4.96 15.36 -33.43
CA ILE A 169 -5.53 14.82 -34.69
C ILE A 169 -6.95 15.37 -34.95
N PRO A 170 -7.90 15.31 -33.99
CA PRO A 170 -9.24 15.86 -34.21
C PRO A 170 -9.25 17.36 -34.47
N SER A 171 -8.34 18.14 -33.86
CA SER A 171 -8.29 19.59 -34.07
C SER A 171 -7.94 19.97 -35.50
N PHE A 172 -7.18 19.14 -36.23
CA PHE A 172 -6.88 19.34 -37.66
C PHE A 172 -7.91 18.66 -38.58
N VAL A 173 -8.37 17.46 -38.24
CA VAL A 173 -9.31 16.69 -39.07
C VAL A 173 -10.66 17.42 -39.19
N ILE A 174 -11.17 18.01 -38.11
CA ILE A 174 -12.48 18.65 -38.11
C ILE A 174 -12.55 19.86 -39.08
N PRO A 175 -11.60 20.83 -39.06
CA PRO A 175 -11.56 21.90 -40.05
C PRO A 175 -11.43 21.42 -41.49
N ILE A 176 -10.56 20.44 -41.75
CA ILE A 176 -10.33 19.90 -43.09
C ILE A 176 -11.62 19.25 -43.63
N ALA A 177 -12.27 18.41 -42.82
CA ALA A 177 -13.53 17.77 -43.18
C ALA A 177 -14.68 18.79 -43.40
N ARG A 178 -14.59 19.98 -42.80
CA ARG A 178 -15.52 21.10 -43.00
C ARG A 178 -15.16 22.04 -44.15
N GLY A 179 -14.15 21.69 -44.96
CA GLY A 179 -13.73 22.50 -46.11
C GLY A 179 -12.86 23.71 -45.76
N MET A 180 -12.39 23.83 -44.51
CA MET A 180 -11.50 24.91 -44.04
C MET A 180 -10.02 24.49 -44.15
N GLY A 181 -9.64 23.92 -45.30
CA GLY A 181 -8.28 23.40 -45.51
C GLY A 181 -7.19 24.48 -45.45
N SER A 182 -7.47 25.69 -45.95
CA SER A 182 -6.53 26.83 -45.85
C SER A 182 -6.25 27.23 -44.40
N TYR A 183 -7.26 27.19 -43.53
CA TYR A 183 -7.10 27.47 -42.11
C TYR A 183 -6.22 26.43 -41.40
N ALA A 184 -6.22 25.17 -41.85
CA ALA A 184 -5.33 24.15 -41.30
C ALA A 184 -3.85 24.43 -41.60
N ILE A 185 -3.55 25.19 -42.66
CA ILE A 185 -2.19 25.56 -43.07
C ILE A 185 -1.78 26.90 -42.48
N GLU A 186 -2.66 27.91 -42.55
CA GLU A 186 -2.35 29.27 -42.09
C GLU A 186 -2.54 29.44 -40.58
N GLY A 187 -3.52 28.73 -40.00
CA GLY A 187 -3.89 28.78 -38.59
C GLY A 187 -3.40 27.58 -37.76
N TRP A 188 -2.44 26.81 -38.27
CA TRP A 188 -1.99 25.54 -37.68
C TRP A 188 -1.60 25.67 -36.19
N ALA A 189 -1.01 26.80 -35.78
CA ALA A 189 -0.61 27.02 -34.39
C ALA A 189 -1.81 27.01 -33.43
N ASN A 190 -2.93 27.64 -33.82
CA ASN A 190 -4.16 27.67 -33.02
C ASN A 190 -4.79 26.27 -32.92
N LEU A 191 -4.75 25.50 -34.02
CA LEU A 191 -5.24 24.13 -34.04
C LEU A 191 -4.38 23.20 -33.18
N LEU A 192 -3.07 23.37 -33.21
CA LEU A 192 -2.15 22.62 -32.36
C LEU A 192 -2.41 22.92 -30.88
N PHE A 193 -2.43 24.21 -30.50
CA PHE A 193 -2.70 24.59 -29.10
C PHE A 193 -4.07 24.15 -28.63
N GLY A 194 -5.11 24.38 -29.44
CA GLY A 194 -6.47 23.92 -29.16
C GLY A 194 -6.53 22.40 -29.02
N GLY A 195 -5.81 21.67 -29.87
CA GLY A 195 -5.68 20.22 -29.80
C GLY A 195 -4.96 19.74 -28.55
N LEU A 196 -3.85 20.37 -28.15
CA LEU A 196 -3.14 20.03 -26.91
C LEU A 196 -4.04 20.26 -25.68
N CYS A 197 -4.73 21.40 -25.61
CA CYS A 197 -5.67 21.69 -24.53
C CYS A 197 -6.84 20.69 -24.50
N ALA A 198 -7.45 20.41 -25.66
CA ALA A 198 -8.54 19.44 -25.76
C ALA A 198 -8.09 18.02 -25.39
N GLY A 199 -6.90 17.60 -25.83
CA GLY A 199 -6.31 16.31 -25.52
C GLY A 199 -6.03 16.16 -24.02
N PHE A 200 -5.50 17.21 -23.38
CA PHE A 200 -5.26 17.20 -21.93
C PHE A 200 -6.56 17.12 -21.11
N VAL A 201 -7.57 17.93 -21.45
CA VAL A 201 -8.87 17.90 -20.77
C VAL A 201 -9.58 16.57 -20.99
N THR A 202 -9.53 16.03 -22.21
CA THR A 202 -10.08 14.72 -22.53
C THR A 202 -9.38 13.61 -21.74
N GLY A 203 -8.04 13.68 -21.63
CA GLY A 203 -7.25 12.75 -20.81
C GLY A 203 -7.57 12.82 -19.32
N ALA A 204 -7.96 13.99 -18.80
CA ALA A 204 -8.41 14.15 -17.43
C ALA A 204 -9.79 13.51 -17.17
N ILE A 205 -10.69 13.58 -18.15
CA ILE A 205 -12.03 12.97 -18.07
C ILE A 205 -11.97 11.46 -18.32
N TRP A 206 -11.18 11.03 -19.29
CA TRP A 206 -11.02 9.64 -19.69
C TRP A 206 -9.57 9.33 -19.98
N ARG A 207 -8.99 8.40 -19.19
CA ARG A 207 -7.66 7.85 -19.43
C ARG A 207 -7.73 6.33 -19.57
N PRO A 208 -6.95 5.72 -20.49
CA PRO A 208 -6.75 4.29 -20.49
C PRO A 208 -6.19 3.80 -19.16
N ARG A 209 -6.66 2.62 -18.72
CA ARG A 209 -6.12 1.98 -17.53
C ARG A 209 -4.62 1.72 -17.71
N ARG A 210 -3.83 2.10 -16.70
CA ARG A 210 -2.41 1.75 -16.66
C ARG A 210 -2.29 0.23 -16.51
N PRO A 211 -1.23 -0.39 -17.07
CA PRO A 211 -1.00 -1.81 -16.89
C PRO A 211 -0.90 -2.15 -15.41
N THR A 212 -1.53 -3.25 -15.02
CA THR A 212 -1.37 -3.86 -13.69
C THR A 212 -0.06 -4.62 -13.63
N PHE A 213 0.69 -4.43 -12.55
CA PHE A 213 1.90 -5.20 -12.28
C PHE A 213 1.53 -6.63 -11.89
N SER A 214 2.17 -7.59 -12.54
CA SER A 214 2.07 -9.01 -12.22
C SER A 214 3.30 -9.46 -11.43
N TYR A 215 3.25 -10.67 -10.85
CA TYR A 215 4.39 -11.25 -10.12
C TYR A 215 5.66 -11.36 -10.97
N GLU A 216 5.53 -11.48 -12.29
CA GLU A 216 6.68 -11.57 -13.20
C GLU A 216 7.36 -10.23 -13.46
N ASP A 217 6.67 -9.12 -13.18
CA ASP A 217 7.22 -7.77 -13.27
C ASP A 217 7.90 -7.33 -11.96
N GLY A 218 7.87 -8.17 -10.92
CA GLY A 218 8.46 -7.89 -9.62
C GLY A 218 9.99 -7.87 -9.66
N GLU A 219 10.58 -6.98 -8.87
CA GLU A 219 12.03 -6.92 -8.64
C GLU A 219 12.40 -7.84 -7.49
N ASP A 220 13.61 -8.40 -7.50
CA ASP A 220 14.10 -9.18 -6.36
C ASP A 220 14.32 -8.26 -5.15
N SER A 221 13.82 -8.70 -4.00
CA SER A 221 14.02 -8.03 -2.73
C SER A 221 15.49 -8.06 -2.36
N LEU A 222 16.09 -6.88 -2.20
CA LEU A 222 17.41 -6.74 -1.58
C LEU A 222 17.37 -6.88 -0.04
N ILE A 223 16.16 -7.05 0.55
CA ILE A 223 15.98 -7.21 1.99
C ILE A 223 16.15 -8.69 2.35
N THR A 224 17.13 -8.99 3.20
CA THR A 224 17.39 -10.34 3.74
C THR A 224 16.59 -10.66 5.01
N ASP A 225 15.92 -9.67 5.60
CA ASP A 225 15.35 -9.78 6.93
C ASP A 225 13.83 -9.56 6.87
N GLY A 226 13.07 -10.58 7.24
CA GLY A 226 11.61 -10.55 7.38
C GLY A 226 11.16 -11.37 8.58
#